data_AF-A0A4V1M1T4-F1
#
_entry.id   AF-A0A4V1M1T4-F1
#
_cell.length_a   1.000
_cell.length_b   1.000
_cell.length_c   1.000
_cell.angle_alpha   90.00
_cell.angle_beta   90.00
_cell.angle_gamma   90.00
#
_symmetry.space_group_name_H-M   'P 1'
#
loop_
_entity.id
_entity.type
_entity.pdbx_description
1 polymer ?
#
loop_
_entity_poly.entity_id
_entity_poly.type
_entity_poly.pdbx_seq_one_letter_code
_entity_poly.pdbx_strand_id
1 'polypeptide(L)'
;MKKLSRNTILSIIISVLFIGFLTYLFATNQIHWQFFVLTICYFELSVYFSIIRNERLRLDKTMPYDAKTLNLLSIEAYGYIFSSIIFAVLFFLQVNRESLEMIFSYTIFTILIITFIKGLVLRSELSRRRHI
;
A
#
# COMPACT_ATOMS: atom_id res chain seq x y z
N MET A 1 -15.82 25.52 2.32
CA MET A 1 -14.99 24.64 1.48
C MET A 1 -13.71 24.28 2.24
N LYS A 2 -13.45 23.00 2.52
CA LYS A 2 -12.20 22.58 3.19
C LYS A 2 -11.02 22.83 2.24
N LYS A 3 -10.05 23.64 2.67
CA LYS A 3 -8.81 23.90 1.92
C LYS A 3 -8.03 22.60 1.83
N LEU A 4 -7.97 21.97 0.65
CA LEU A 4 -7.09 20.82 0.43
C LEU A 4 -5.65 21.27 0.71
N SER A 5 -4.91 20.48 1.49
CA SER A 5 -3.51 20.82 1.77
C SER A 5 -2.71 20.77 0.46
N ARG A 6 -1.72 21.66 0.29
CA ARG A 6 -0.83 21.68 -0.88
C ARG A 6 -0.20 20.31 -1.16
N ASN A 7 0.08 19.56 -0.09
CA ASN A 7 0.64 18.21 -0.17
C ASN A 7 -0.36 17.21 -0.75
N THR A 8 -1.65 17.33 -0.40
CA THR A 8 -2.72 16.49 -0.96
C THR A 8 -2.88 16.71 -2.46
N ILE A 9 -2.84 17.97 -2.90
CA ILE A 9 -2.95 18.33 -4.32
C ILE A 9 -1.76 17.76 -5.10
N LEU A 10 -0.55 17.90 -4.58
CA LEU A 10 0.65 17.37 -5.21
C LEU A 10 0.58 15.83 -5.34
N SER A 11 0.13 15.13 -4.30
CA SER A 11 -0.06 13.67 -4.34
C SER A 11 -1.09 13.25 -5.39
N ILE A 12 -2.20 13.99 -5.55
CA ILE A 12 -3.20 13.72 -6.58
C ILE A 12 -2.59 13.90 -7.98
N ILE A 13 -1.87 14.99 -8.22
CA ILE A 13 -1.24 15.27 -9.52
C ILE A 13 -0.24 14.17 -9.87
N ILE A 14 0.63 13.77 -8.93
CA ILE A 14 1.61 12.70 -9.15
C ILE A 14 0.89 11.37 -9.45
N SER A 15 -0.19 11.07 -8.73
CA SER A 15 -0.99 9.87 -8.95
C SER A 15 -1.58 9.82 -10.36
N VAL A 16 -2.18 10.92 -10.81
CA VAL A 16 -2.77 11.03 -12.15
C VAL A 16 -1.69 10.89 -13.23
N LEU A 17 -0.55 11.56 -13.08
CA LEU A 17 0.57 11.47 -14.03
C LEU A 17 1.14 10.05 -14.10
N PHE A 18 1.29 9.39 -12.95
CA PHE A 18 1.82 8.03 -12.89
C PHE A 18 0.88 7.00 -13.52
N ILE A 19 -0.43 7.09 -13.24
CA ILE A 19 -1.45 6.24 -13.87
C ILE A 19 -1.49 6.49 -15.38
N GLY A 20 -1.42 7.75 -15.82
CA GLY A 20 -1.36 8.11 -17.24
C GLY A 20 -0.14 7.52 -17.95
N PHE A 21 1.04 7.60 -17.33
CA PHE A 21 2.26 6.99 -17.84
C PHE A 21 2.16 5.46 -17.93
N LEU A 22 1.66 4.80 -16.88
CA LEU A 22 1.42 3.35 -16.90
C LEU A 22 0.45 2.93 -17.99
N THR A 23 -0.63 3.71 -18.18
CA THR A 23 -1.62 3.44 -19.22
C THR A 23 -1.02 3.58 -20.61
N TYR A 24 -0.15 4.57 -20.82
CA TYR A 24 0.60 4.71 -22.06
C TYR A 24 1.53 3.53 -22.32
N LEU A 25 2.31 3.10 -21.32
CA LEU A 25 3.19 1.93 -21.44
C LEU A 25 2.38 0.65 -21.77
N PHE A 26 1.19 0.51 -21.17
CA PHE A 26 0.31 -0.61 -21.45
C PHE A 26 -0.26 -0.56 -22.87
N ALA A 27 -0.76 0.61 -23.29
CA ALA A 27 -1.33 0.82 -24.62
C ALA A 27 -0.29 0.65 -25.75
N THR A 28 0.98 0.93 -25.48
CA THR A 28 2.11 0.71 -26.41
C THR A 28 2.73 -0.68 -26.30
N ASN A 29 2.10 -1.58 -25.53
CA ASN A 29 2.54 -2.96 -25.31
C ASN A 29 3.97 -3.08 -24.74
N GLN A 30 4.44 -2.04 -24.07
CA GLN A 30 5.76 -2.00 -23.41
C GLN A 30 5.73 -2.65 -22.02
N ILE A 31 4.54 -2.83 -21.45
CA ILE A 31 4.33 -3.59 -20.21
C ILE A 31 3.21 -4.60 -20.37
N HIS A 32 3.35 -5.74 -19.70
CA HIS A 32 2.33 -6.77 -19.68
C HIS A 32 1.13 -6.34 -18.82
N TRP A 33 -0.09 -6.79 -19.17
CA TRP A 33 -1.32 -6.40 -18.47
C TRP A 33 -1.28 -6.71 -16.96
N GLN A 34 -0.62 -7.80 -16.57
CA GLN A 34 -0.44 -8.17 -15.17
C GLN A 34 0.40 -7.13 -14.43
N PHE A 35 1.47 -6.63 -15.06
CA PHE A 35 2.33 -5.59 -14.49
C PHE A 35 1.58 -4.27 -14.33
N PHE A 36 0.75 -3.93 -15.30
CA PHE A 36 -0.12 -2.77 -15.24
C PHE A 36 -1.07 -2.84 -14.03
N VAL A 37 -1.83 -3.94 -13.90
CA VAL A 37 -2.79 -4.13 -12.79
C VAL A 37 -2.08 -4.16 -11.45
N LEU A 38 -0.97 -4.90 -11.34
CA LEU A 38 -0.15 -4.98 -10.11
C LEU A 38 0.34 -3.62 -9.65
N THR A 39 0.87 -2.83 -10.58
CA THR A 39 1.46 -1.52 -10.25
C THR A 39 0.39 -0.54 -9.82
N ILE A 40 -0.78 -0.54 -10.48
CA ILE A 40 -1.92 0.28 -10.06
C ILE A 40 -2.41 -0.13 -8.67
N CYS A 41 -2.64 -1.44 -8.44
CA CYS A 41 -3.12 -1.93 -7.14
C CYS A 41 -2.12 -1.59 -6.02
N TYR A 42 -0.82 -1.78 -6.24
CA TYR A 42 0.21 -1.42 -5.26
C TYR A 42 0.24 0.09 -5.00
N PHE A 43 0.16 0.90 -6.04
CA PHE A 43 0.19 2.35 -5.93
C PHE A 43 -1.01 2.89 -5.14
N GLU A 44 -2.23 2.46 -5.48
CA GLU A 44 -3.47 2.85 -4.79
C GLU A 44 -3.45 2.42 -3.32
N LEU A 45 -3.03 1.19 -3.02
CA LEU A 45 -2.87 0.71 -1.64
C LEU A 45 -1.86 1.54 -0.85
N SER A 46 -0.73 1.90 -1.48
CA SER A 46 0.31 2.73 -0.86
C SER A 46 -0.22 4.13 -0.54
N VAL A 47 -0.97 4.74 -1.46
CA VAL A 47 -1.62 6.04 -1.25
C VAL A 47 -2.65 5.96 -0.12
N TYR A 48 -3.49 4.94 -0.12
CA TYR A 48 -4.48 4.71 0.94
C TYR A 48 -3.82 4.59 2.32
N PHE A 49 -2.79 3.75 2.47
CA PHE A 49 -2.09 3.61 3.74
C PHE A 49 -1.34 4.88 4.15
N SER A 50 -0.80 5.64 3.19
CA SER A 50 -0.18 6.94 3.48
C SER A 50 -1.18 7.93 4.07
N ILE A 51 -2.40 7.99 3.54
CA ILE A 51 -3.47 8.86 4.07
C ILE A 51 -3.84 8.45 5.50
N ILE A 52 -4.09 7.14 5.73
CA ILE A 52 -4.42 6.62 7.06
C ILE A 52 -3.30 6.90 8.06
N ARG A 53 -2.04 6.62 7.67
CA ARG A 53 -0.86 6.87 8.50
C ARG A 53 -0.70 8.34 8.85
N ASN A 54 -0.87 9.25 7.89
CA ASN A 54 -0.72 10.68 8.13
C ASN A 54 -1.79 11.21 9.09
N GLU A 55 -3.04 10.77 8.93
CA GLU A 55 -4.11 11.15 9.85
C GLU A 55 -3.87 10.56 11.25
N ARG A 56 -3.42 9.30 11.34
CA ARG A 56 -3.03 8.68 12.61
C ARG A 56 -1.90 9.45 13.28
N LEU A 57 -0.81 9.75 12.56
CA LEU A 57 0.34 10.49 13.10
C LEU A 57 -0.03 11.89 13.56
N ARG A 58 -1.03 12.52 12.93
CA ARG A 58 -1.57 13.81 13.40
C ARG A 58 -2.28 13.66 14.73
N LEU A 59 -3.12 12.62 14.89
CA LEU A 59 -3.85 12.35 16.12
C LEU A 59 -2.93 11.83 17.24
N ASP A 60 -1.91 11.04 16.91
CA ASP A 60 -0.91 10.51 17.85
C ASP A 60 -0.19 11.62 18.64
N LYS A 61 0.01 12.80 18.02
CA LYS A 61 0.63 13.95 18.68
C LYS A 61 -0.21 14.54 19.82
N THR A 62 -1.52 14.35 19.76
CA THR A 62 -2.47 14.96 20.70
C THR A 62 -3.12 13.93 21.62
N MET A 63 -3.45 12.74 21.11
CA MET A 63 -4.25 11.72 21.78
C MET A 63 -3.84 10.31 21.29
N PRO A 64 -2.69 9.77 21.76
CA PRO A 64 -2.11 8.52 21.25
C PRO A 64 -2.85 7.23 21.65
N TYR A 65 -3.69 7.30 22.69
CA TYR A 65 -4.48 6.17 23.22
C TYR A 65 -5.98 6.29 22.93
N ASP A 66 -6.40 7.33 22.21
CA ASP A 66 -7.80 7.52 21.87
C ASP A 66 -8.30 6.40 20.94
N ALA A 67 -9.59 6.05 21.08
CA ALA A 67 -10.22 4.99 20.32
C ALA A 67 -10.11 5.23 18.80
N LYS A 68 -10.15 6.49 18.35
CA LYS A 68 -10.00 6.84 16.93
C LYS A 68 -8.60 6.56 16.41
N THR A 69 -7.58 6.90 17.21
CA THR A 69 -6.17 6.66 16.89
C THR A 69 -5.88 5.16 16.84
N LEU A 70 -6.38 4.39 17.81
CA LEU A 70 -6.24 2.94 17.84
C LEU A 70 -6.98 2.26 16.67
N ASN A 71 -8.13 2.79 16.25
CA ASN A 71 -8.84 2.29 15.09
C ASN A 71 -8.06 2.54 13.79
N LEU A 72 -7.49 3.74 13.59
CA LEU A 72 -6.64 4.02 12.44
C LEU A 72 -5.37 3.15 12.42
N LEU A 73 -4.75 2.92 13.59
CA LEU A 73 -3.61 2.01 13.71
C LEU A 73 -4.00 0.56 13.37
N SER A 74 -5.18 0.12 13.77
CA SER A 74 -5.75 -1.17 13.40
C SER A 74 -5.96 -1.27 11.89
N ILE A 75 -6.60 -0.27 11.27
CA ILE A 75 -6.81 -0.22 9.82
C ILE A 75 -5.46 -0.26 9.07
N GLU A 76 -4.46 0.50 9.53
CA GLU A 76 -3.11 0.49 8.94
C GLU A 76 -2.47 -0.91 9.06
N ALA A 77 -2.48 -1.51 10.25
CA ALA A 77 -1.85 -2.80 10.53
C ALA A 77 -2.47 -3.94 9.72
N TYR A 78 -3.79 -4.10 9.81
CA TYR A 78 -4.52 -5.16 9.09
C TYR A 78 -4.57 -4.91 7.59
N GLY A 79 -4.56 -3.64 7.18
CA GLY A 79 -4.41 -3.28 5.78
C GLY A 79 -3.13 -3.83 5.18
N TYR A 80 -1.98 -3.58 5.83
CA TYR A 80 -0.70 -4.13 5.37
C TYR A 80 -0.67 -5.67 5.34
N ILE A 81 -1.25 -6.34 6.34
CA ILE A 81 -1.36 -7.81 6.37
C ILE A 81 -2.23 -8.30 5.21
N PHE A 82 -3.41 -7.71 4.99
CA PHE A 82 -4.31 -8.11 3.92
C PHE A 82 -3.70 -7.88 2.54
N SER A 83 -3.04 -6.74 2.31
CA SER A 83 -2.30 -6.49 1.08
C SER A 83 -1.21 -7.52 0.84
N SER A 84 -0.50 -7.99 1.88
CA SER A 84 0.52 -9.02 1.72
C SER A 84 -0.06 -10.36 1.25
N ILE A 85 -1.29 -10.71 1.65
CA ILE A 85 -1.99 -11.91 1.16
C ILE A 85 -2.31 -11.76 -0.34
N ILE A 86 -2.76 -10.58 -0.76
CA ILE A 86 -3.00 -10.28 -2.18
C ILE A 86 -1.70 -10.46 -2.97
N PHE A 87 -0.58 -9.90 -2.50
CA PHE A 87 0.73 -10.08 -3.15
C PHE A 87 1.22 -11.53 -3.14
N ALA A 88 0.90 -12.31 -2.10
CA ALA A 88 1.19 -13.75 -2.06
C ALA A 88 0.45 -14.50 -3.17
N VAL A 89 -0.85 -14.26 -3.32
CA VAL A 89 -1.65 -14.86 -4.40
C VAL A 89 -1.08 -14.49 -5.76
N LEU A 90 -0.75 -13.21 -5.97
CA LEU A 90 -0.17 -12.73 -7.22
C LEU A 90 1.21 -13.36 -7.50
N PHE A 91 2.04 -13.52 -6.47
CA PHE A 91 3.33 -14.20 -6.58
C PHE A 91 3.14 -15.66 -7.01
N PHE A 92 2.25 -16.41 -6.37
CA PHE A 92 1.99 -17.81 -6.73
C PHE A 92 1.39 -17.94 -8.14
N LEU A 93 0.49 -17.04 -8.53
CA LEU A 93 -0.04 -17.01 -9.90
C LEU A 93 1.06 -16.75 -10.94
N GLN A 94 2.01 -15.87 -10.61
CA GLN A 94 3.14 -15.57 -11.49
C GLN A 94 4.13 -16.73 -11.57
N VAL A 95 4.48 -17.35 -10.44
CA VAL A 95 5.42 -18.49 -10.38
C VAL A 95 4.87 -19.74 -11.08
N ASN A 96 3.56 -19.98 -11.01
CA ASN A 96 2.92 -21.12 -11.68
C ASN A 96 2.72 -20.91 -13.19
N ARG A 97 2.84 -19.67 -13.69
CA ARG A 97 2.98 -19.43 -15.12
C ARG A 97 4.44 -19.70 -15.48
N GLU A 98 4.68 -20.61 -16.43
CA GLU A 98 6.00 -20.90 -17.01
C GLU A 98 6.59 -19.71 -17.81
N SER A 99 6.31 -18.47 -17.42
CA SER A 99 6.91 -17.26 -17.98
C SER A 99 8.23 -16.97 -17.28
N LEU A 100 9.32 -17.00 -18.04
CA LEU A 100 10.73 -16.79 -17.67
C LEU A 100 11.08 -15.47 -16.96
N GLU A 101 10.12 -14.63 -16.62
CA GLU A 101 10.36 -13.30 -16.08
C GLU A 101 10.51 -13.32 -14.54
N MET A 102 11.53 -14.03 -14.06
CA MET A 102 11.83 -14.18 -12.63
C MET A 102 11.97 -12.84 -11.89
N ILE A 103 12.37 -11.76 -12.58
CA ILE A 103 12.50 -10.41 -12.04
C ILE A 103 11.16 -9.92 -11.42
N PHE A 104 10.02 -10.30 -12.02
CA PHE A 104 8.71 -9.89 -11.49
C PHE A 104 8.35 -10.66 -10.22
N SER A 105 8.61 -11.96 -10.20
CA SER A 105 8.40 -12.79 -9.03
C SER A 105 9.21 -12.27 -7.83
N TYR A 106 10.48 -11.90 -8.02
CA TYR A 106 11.28 -11.30 -6.95
C TYR A 106 10.74 -9.95 -6.47
N THR A 107 10.24 -9.11 -7.39
CA THR A 107 9.66 -7.81 -7.03
C THR A 107 8.40 -7.98 -6.18
N ILE A 108 7.47 -8.84 -6.62
CA ILE A 108 6.23 -9.14 -5.90
C ILE A 108 6.55 -9.76 -4.52
N PHE A 109 7.50 -10.69 -4.47
CA PHE A 109 7.95 -11.32 -3.23
C PHE A 109 8.57 -10.32 -2.24
N THR A 110 9.38 -9.39 -2.74
CA THR A 110 9.98 -8.33 -1.91
C THR A 110 8.90 -7.42 -1.33
N ILE A 111 7.93 -7.00 -2.14
CA ILE A 111 6.78 -6.19 -1.69
C ILE A 111 5.95 -6.93 -0.65
N LEU A 112 5.68 -8.22 -0.89
CA LEU A 112 4.98 -9.10 0.04
C LEU A 112 5.68 -9.12 1.41
N ILE A 113 6.99 -9.39 1.44
CA ILE A 113 7.74 -9.46 2.70
C ILE A 113 7.69 -8.11 3.45
N ILE A 114 7.96 -7.01 2.73
CA ILE A 114 7.99 -5.67 3.34
C ILE A 114 6.62 -5.31 3.93
N THR A 115 5.55 -5.53 3.16
CA THR A 115 4.17 -5.24 3.61
C THR A 115 3.78 -6.12 4.78
N PHE A 116 4.12 -7.41 4.76
CA PHE A 116 3.84 -8.32 5.85
C PHE A 116 4.56 -7.93 7.15
N ILE A 117 5.88 -7.70 7.10
CA ILE A 117 6.67 -7.29 8.26
C ILE A 117 6.12 -5.99 8.85
N LYS A 118 5.81 -5.00 8.00
CA LYS A 118 5.25 -3.74 8.46
C LYS A 118 3.91 -3.90 9.15
N GLY A 119 3.03 -4.76 8.61
CA GLY A 119 1.76 -5.11 9.24
C GLY A 119 1.93 -5.75 10.62
N LEU A 120 2.89 -6.67 10.77
CA LEU A 120 3.19 -7.30 12.06
C LEU A 120 3.72 -6.30 13.10
N VAL A 121 4.61 -5.39 12.70
CA VAL A 121 5.15 -4.34 13.58
C VAL A 121 4.03 -3.46 14.11
N LEU A 122 3.16 -2.97 13.23
CA LEU A 122 2.03 -2.12 13.62
C LEU A 122 0.99 -2.86 14.47
N ARG A 123 0.77 -4.15 14.21
CA ARG A 123 -0.11 -5.00 15.03
C ARG A 123 0.46 -5.18 16.44
N SER A 124 1.77 -5.38 16.56
CA SER A 124 2.45 -5.45 17.85
C SER A 124 2.30 -4.13 18.62
N GLU A 125 2.48 -3.00 17.93
CA GLU A 125 2.26 -1.68 18.51
C GLU A 125 0.82 -1.47 18.98
N LEU A 126 -0.18 -1.88 18.18
CA LEU A 126 -1.60 -1.82 18.54
C LEU A 126 -1.89 -2.63 19.80
N SER A 127 -1.36 -3.86 19.88
CA SER A 127 -1.53 -4.72 21.07
C SER A 127 -0.97 -4.01 22.30
N ARG A 128 0.26 -3.48 22.21
CA ARG A 128 0.90 -2.76 23.31
C ARG A 128 0.06 -1.56 23.78
N ARG A 129 -0.50 -0.78 22.86
CA ARG A 129 -1.28 0.42 23.18
C ARG A 129 -2.69 0.12 23.73
N ARG A 130 -3.25 -1.08 23.49
CA ARG A 130 -4.55 -1.50 24.07
C ARG A 130 -4.44 -2.02 25.50
N HIS A 131 -3.24 -2.36 25.96
CA HIS A 131 -2.97 -2.85 27.31
C HIS A 131 -2.51 -1.75 28.28
N ILE A 132 -2.42 -0.50 27.82
CA ILE A 132 -2.13 0.71 28.61
C ILE A 132 -3.46 1.44 28.83
#